data_AF-A0A3C0A8Z1-F1
#
_entry.id   AF-A0A3C0A8Z1-F1
#
_cell.length_a   1.000
_cell.length_b   1.000
_cell.length_c   1.000
_cell.angle_alpha   90.00
_cell.angle_beta   90.00
_cell.angle_gamma   90.00
#
_symmetry.space_group_name_H-M   'P 1'
#
loop_
_entity.id
_entity.type
_entity.pdbx_description
1 polymer ?
#
loop_
_entity_poly.entity_id
_entity_poly.type
_entity_poly.pdbx_seq_one_letter_code
_entity_poly.pdbx_strand_id
1 'polypeptide(L)'
;TLSRTYLENTLLLHPRKEAWLIGALQIYLMIEYVNTYYPKMKLLGSISNFWIIRWAHIADLEFNDQYSLLYLNMARNNIHQPLSTPKDSLTKFNKKIANSYYAGKGLEYLKDFLGSDTLDTAIQQFYKKHKLKPITPQDFKNSIEALSLKNIDWFFNDYVHNRSTIDFKIKKTTKRKDSIDITILNKRDNILPVSVYGSNKKGTLLFKKWSAPIDSIGVVRVPSKDLKKLELNKQGYITEYNRANNIKTFGSVFNRPLQFRLFKDVQDHRFNQL
;
A
#
# COMPACT_ATOMS: atom_id res chain seq x y z
N THR A 1 -7.70 -19.74 10.18
CA THR A 1 -9.00 -19.03 10.21
C THR A 1 -9.94 -19.72 9.24
N LEU A 2 -11.25 -19.66 9.46
CA LEU A 2 -12.24 -20.28 8.56
C LEU A 2 -12.09 -19.79 7.11
N SER A 3 -11.86 -18.48 6.92
CA SER A 3 -11.60 -17.89 5.60
C SER A 3 -10.41 -18.52 4.88
N ARG A 4 -9.31 -18.74 5.60
CA ARG A 4 -8.11 -19.38 5.04
C ARG A 4 -8.40 -20.82 4.60
N THR A 5 -8.99 -21.61 5.49
CA THR A 5 -9.33 -23.01 5.21
C THR A 5 -10.27 -23.12 4.02
N TYR A 6 -11.25 -22.22 3.93
CA TYR A 6 -12.16 -22.17 2.79
C TYR A 6 -11.44 -21.86 1.47
N LEU A 7 -10.55 -20.87 1.46
CA LEU A 7 -9.75 -20.53 0.27
C LEU A 7 -8.81 -21.68 -0.12
N GLU A 8 -8.09 -22.28 0.82
CA GLU A 8 -7.16 -23.39 0.55
C GLU A 8 -7.89 -24.64 0.00
N ASN A 9 -9.13 -24.89 0.43
CA ASN A 9 -9.93 -26.02 -0.05
C ASN A 9 -10.68 -25.76 -1.37
N THR A 10 -10.78 -24.50 -1.81
CA THR A 10 -11.55 -24.15 -3.02
C THR A 10 -10.71 -23.57 -4.15
N LEU A 11 -9.54 -23.01 -3.85
CA LEU A 11 -8.56 -22.48 -4.80
C LEU A 11 -7.29 -23.33 -4.74
N LEU A 12 -7.15 -24.28 -5.68
CA LEU A 12 -6.12 -25.31 -5.65
C LEU A 12 -4.78 -24.79 -6.21
N LEU A 13 -4.12 -23.93 -5.43
CA LEU A 13 -2.76 -23.46 -5.66
C LEU A 13 -1.73 -24.42 -5.06
N HIS A 14 -0.50 -24.42 -5.59
CA HIS A 14 0.57 -25.20 -4.99
C HIS A 14 0.88 -24.69 -3.56
N PRO A 15 0.69 -25.49 -2.49
CA PRO A 15 0.64 -25.00 -1.10
C PRO A 15 1.98 -24.53 -0.54
N ARG A 16 3.09 -24.92 -1.18
CA ARG A 16 4.46 -24.47 -0.87
C ARG A 16 4.92 -23.28 -1.71
N LYS A 17 4.76 -23.33 -3.04
CA LYS A 17 5.31 -22.33 -3.98
C LYS A 17 4.40 -21.11 -4.13
N GLU A 18 3.09 -21.32 -4.20
CA GLU A 18 2.11 -20.26 -4.51
C GLU A 18 1.23 -19.89 -3.31
N ALA A 19 1.72 -20.16 -2.09
CA ALA A 19 0.99 -19.95 -0.85
C ALA A 19 0.63 -18.48 -0.58
N TRP A 20 1.39 -17.55 -1.17
CA TRP A 20 1.24 -16.12 -0.97
C TRP A 20 -0.10 -15.61 -1.49
N LEU A 21 -0.62 -16.14 -2.60
CA LEU A 21 -1.86 -15.65 -3.22
C LEU A 21 -3.08 -15.96 -2.35
N ILE A 22 -3.12 -17.15 -1.72
CA ILE A 22 -4.13 -17.46 -0.70
C ILE A 22 -4.07 -16.46 0.46
N GLY A 23 -2.85 -16.17 0.94
CA GLY A 23 -2.65 -15.18 2.00
C GLY A 23 -3.10 -13.79 1.60
N ALA A 24 -2.80 -13.38 0.36
CA ALA A 24 -3.19 -12.11 -0.22
C ALA A 24 -4.71 -11.95 -0.23
N LEU A 25 -5.42 -12.92 -0.82
CA LEU A 25 -6.88 -12.93 -0.91
C LEU A 25 -7.52 -12.95 0.47
N GLN A 26 -7.01 -13.77 1.39
CA GLN A 26 -7.53 -13.83 2.76
C GLN A 26 -7.45 -12.46 3.45
N ILE A 27 -6.26 -11.83 3.45
CA ILE A 27 -6.06 -10.54 4.12
C ILE A 27 -6.83 -9.43 3.41
N TYR A 28 -6.86 -9.41 2.08
CA TYR A 28 -7.64 -8.46 1.32
C TYR A 28 -9.13 -8.52 1.66
N LEU A 29 -9.73 -9.72 1.69
CA LEU A 29 -11.12 -9.91 2.10
C LEU A 29 -11.37 -9.43 3.55
N MET A 30 -10.40 -9.61 4.45
CA MET A 30 -10.50 -9.10 5.82
C MET A 30 -10.43 -7.57 5.86
N ILE A 31 -9.55 -6.95 5.08
CA ILE A 31 -9.45 -5.48 4.94
C ILE A 31 -10.79 -4.92 4.44
N GLU A 32 -11.33 -5.47 3.34
CA GLU A 32 -12.59 -5.04 2.74
C GLU A 32 -13.78 -5.23 3.68
N TYR A 33 -13.82 -6.34 4.43
CA TYR A 33 -14.84 -6.57 5.45
C TYR A 33 -14.82 -5.48 6.52
N VAL A 34 -13.64 -5.17 7.07
CA VAL A 34 -13.51 -4.11 8.09
C VAL A 34 -13.85 -2.74 7.51
N ASN A 35 -13.41 -2.42 6.29
CA ASN A 35 -13.76 -1.17 5.62
C ASN A 35 -15.28 -1.03 5.42
N THR A 36 -15.97 -2.14 5.14
CA THR A 36 -17.41 -2.14 4.88
C THR A 36 -18.23 -2.04 6.16
N TYR A 37 -17.91 -2.86 7.17
CA TYR A 37 -18.76 -3.03 8.35
C TYR A 37 -18.25 -2.29 9.59
N TYR A 38 -16.95 -1.99 9.66
CA TYR A 38 -16.30 -1.39 10.83
C TYR A 38 -15.26 -0.30 10.47
N PRO A 39 -15.56 0.65 9.56
CA PRO A 39 -14.57 1.57 9.01
C PRO A 39 -13.90 2.47 10.05
N LYS A 40 -14.56 2.72 11.18
CA LYS A 40 -14.04 3.58 12.26
C LYS A 40 -13.50 2.80 13.45
N MET A 41 -13.41 1.46 13.34
CA MET A 41 -12.88 0.63 14.42
C MET A 41 -11.41 0.96 14.64
N LYS A 42 -11.08 1.38 15.86
CA LYS A 42 -9.70 1.68 16.24
C LYS A 42 -8.88 0.42 16.42
N LEU A 43 -7.59 0.51 16.12
CA LEU A 43 -6.64 -0.57 16.29
C LEU A 43 -6.62 -1.14 17.72
N LEU A 44 -6.66 -0.25 18.72
CA LEU A 44 -6.70 -0.63 20.14
C LEU A 44 -8.13 -0.83 20.67
N GLY A 45 -9.15 -0.78 19.81
CA GLY A 45 -10.55 -0.85 20.22
C GLY A 45 -10.91 0.24 21.23
N SER A 46 -11.58 -0.15 22.32
CA SER A 46 -11.99 0.79 23.39
C SER A 46 -10.82 1.39 24.17
N ILE A 47 -9.65 0.72 24.18
CA ILE A 47 -8.44 1.19 24.89
C ILE A 47 -7.93 2.52 24.31
N SER A 48 -8.20 2.80 23.01
CA SER A 48 -7.87 4.10 22.38
C SER A 48 -8.48 5.31 23.10
N ASN A 49 -9.60 5.13 23.81
CA ASN A 49 -10.28 6.24 24.50
C ASN A 49 -9.76 6.46 25.93
N PHE A 50 -8.90 5.58 26.45
CA PHE A 50 -8.35 5.74 27.79
C PHE A 50 -7.44 6.96 27.83
N TRP A 51 -7.61 7.84 28.83
CA TRP A 51 -7.00 9.18 28.85
C TRP A 51 -5.47 9.16 28.75
N ILE A 52 -4.82 8.12 29.28
CA ILE A 52 -3.36 7.88 29.20
C ILE A 52 -2.92 7.47 27.80
N ILE A 53 -3.78 6.90 26.97
CA ILE A 53 -3.41 6.39 25.64
C ILE A 53 -3.89 7.33 24.53
N ARG A 54 -4.98 8.06 24.79
CA ARG A 54 -5.64 8.97 23.85
C ARG A 54 -4.73 10.05 23.25
N TRP A 55 -3.64 10.42 23.92
CA TRP A 55 -2.69 11.41 23.38
C TRP A 55 -1.69 10.82 22.36
N ALA A 56 -1.58 9.49 22.28
CA ALA A 56 -0.69 8.80 21.36
C ALA A 56 -1.36 8.60 19.98
N HIS A 57 -0.58 8.66 18.91
CA HIS A 57 -1.08 8.45 17.55
C HIS A 57 -1.51 7.01 17.29
N ILE A 58 -0.94 6.03 17.99
CA ILE A 58 -1.44 4.66 17.94
C ILE A 58 -2.92 4.54 18.34
N ALA A 59 -3.44 5.46 19.16
CA ALA A 59 -4.85 5.50 19.52
C ALA A 59 -5.75 5.95 18.35
N ASP A 60 -5.22 6.78 17.45
CA ASP A 60 -5.92 7.30 16.29
C ASP A 60 -6.02 6.28 15.15
N LEU A 61 -5.11 5.30 15.10
CA LEU A 61 -5.03 4.31 14.03
C LEU A 61 -6.30 3.45 13.96
N GLU A 62 -6.69 3.14 12.73
CA GLU A 62 -7.81 2.25 12.43
C GLU A 62 -7.32 0.81 12.40
N PHE A 63 -8.24 -0.14 12.54
CA PHE A 63 -7.91 -1.56 12.66
C PHE A 63 -7.05 -2.07 11.48
N ASN A 64 -7.36 -1.62 10.26
CA ASN A 64 -6.62 -2.02 9.06
C ASN A 64 -5.19 -1.45 8.98
N ASP A 65 -4.84 -0.43 9.78
CA ASP A 65 -3.46 0.08 9.85
C ASP A 65 -2.48 -0.97 10.40
N GLN A 66 -2.96 -1.98 11.14
CA GLN A 66 -2.13 -3.06 11.68
C GLN A 66 -1.32 -3.80 10.62
N TYR A 67 -1.91 -3.99 9.43
CA TYR A 67 -1.30 -4.78 8.36
C TYR A 67 -0.01 -4.11 7.88
N SER A 68 -0.08 -2.80 7.66
CA SER A 68 1.08 -1.97 7.32
C SER A 68 2.10 -1.95 8.46
N LEU A 69 1.67 -1.78 9.71
CA LEU A 69 2.58 -1.70 10.86
C LEU A 69 3.41 -2.97 11.06
N LEU A 70 2.76 -4.13 11.02
CA LEU A 70 3.44 -5.41 11.25
C LEU A 70 4.36 -5.77 10.09
N TYR A 71 4.01 -5.43 8.86
CA TYR A 71 4.93 -5.50 7.74
C TYR A 71 6.12 -4.56 7.90
N LEU A 72 5.90 -3.30 8.29
CA LEU A 72 6.98 -2.32 8.44
C LEU A 72 7.94 -2.69 9.57
N ASN A 73 7.47 -3.36 10.62
CA ASN A 73 8.34 -3.93 11.64
C ASN A 73 9.34 -4.93 11.03
N MET A 74 8.87 -5.83 10.18
CA MET A 74 9.71 -6.77 9.44
C MET A 74 10.69 -6.05 8.50
N ALA A 75 10.20 -5.08 7.72
CA ALA A 75 11.04 -4.32 6.79
C ALA A 75 12.16 -3.55 7.50
N ARG A 76 11.87 -2.98 8.69
CA ARG A 76 12.84 -2.26 9.53
C ARG A 76 13.91 -3.17 10.13
N ASN A 77 13.58 -4.44 10.35
CA ASN A 77 14.54 -5.46 10.79
C ASN A 77 15.28 -6.13 9.63
N ASN A 78 15.14 -5.62 8.39
CA ASN A 78 15.81 -6.14 7.19
C ASN A 78 15.56 -7.64 6.90
N ILE A 79 14.41 -8.16 7.34
CA ILE A 79 14.03 -9.56 7.15
C ILE A 79 12.97 -9.73 6.04
N HIS A 80 12.90 -8.78 5.10
CA HIS A 80 11.96 -8.85 3.97
C HIS A 80 12.37 -9.95 2.99
N GLN A 81 11.38 -10.75 2.60
CA GLN A 81 11.50 -11.82 1.62
C GLN A 81 10.40 -11.65 0.56
N PRO A 82 10.69 -11.94 -0.73
CA PRO A 82 9.70 -11.93 -1.79
C PRO A 82 8.45 -12.72 -1.43
N LEU A 83 7.28 -12.29 -1.89
CA LEU A 83 6.03 -13.02 -1.72
C LEU A 83 6.10 -14.41 -2.36
N SER A 84 6.78 -14.52 -3.50
CA SER A 84 7.02 -15.79 -4.19
C SER A 84 8.00 -16.74 -3.49
N THR A 85 8.60 -16.34 -2.36
CA THR A 85 9.51 -17.23 -1.62
C THR A 85 8.75 -18.47 -1.12
N PRO A 86 9.26 -19.70 -1.38
CA PRO A 86 8.61 -20.92 -0.90
C PRO A 86 8.35 -20.90 0.60
N LYS A 87 7.18 -21.41 1.00
CA LYS A 87 6.66 -21.34 2.39
C LYS A 87 7.60 -21.94 3.44
N ASP A 88 8.46 -22.87 3.08
CA ASP A 88 9.45 -23.52 3.94
C ASP A 88 10.81 -22.79 3.97
N SER A 89 11.08 -21.88 3.02
CA SER A 89 12.23 -20.98 3.01
C SER A 89 11.95 -19.64 3.70
N LEU A 90 10.68 -19.35 4.03
CA LEU A 90 10.29 -18.16 4.77
C LEU A 90 10.74 -18.25 6.24
N THR A 91 11.19 -17.10 6.78
CA THR A 91 11.37 -16.96 8.23
C THR A 91 10.05 -17.21 8.97
N LYS A 92 10.11 -17.65 10.22
CA LYS A 92 8.92 -17.93 11.03
C LYS A 92 7.96 -16.74 11.09
N PHE A 93 8.47 -15.52 11.19
CA PHE A 93 7.65 -14.31 11.21
C PHE A 93 6.97 -14.06 9.85
N ASN A 94 7.70 -14.17 8.75
CA ASN A 94 7.16 -13.95 7.42
C ASN A 94 6.12 -15.01 7.05
N LYS A 95 6.43 -16.28 7.33
CA LYS A 95 5.53 -17.41 7.10
C LYS A 95 4.19 -17.27 7.82
N LYS A 96 4.18 -16.70 9.02
CA LYS A 96 2.98 -16.60 9.87
C LYS A 96 2.24 -15.28 9.73
N ILE A 97 2.92 -14.18 9.45
CA ILE A 97 2.36 -12.81 9.59
C ILE A 97 2.72 -11.96 8.37
N ALA A 98 3.98 -11.49 8.30
CA ALA A 98 4.32 -10.34 7.45
C ALA A 98 4.09 -10.57 5.96
N ASN A 99 4.30 -11.79 5.45
CA ASN A 99 4.18 -12.08 4.03
C ASN A 99 2.72 -11.98 3.56
N SER A 100 1.77 -12.60 4.27
CA SER A 100 0.34 -12.48 3.93
C SER A 100 -0.17 -11.04 4.13
N TYR A 101 0.32 -10.33 5.15
CA TYR A 101 -0.09 -8.95 5.42
C TYR A 101 0.38 -8.01 4.32
N TYR A 102 1.63 -8.18 3.88
CA TYR A 102 2.18 -7.46 2.72
C TYR A 102 1.39 -7.80 1.45
N ALA A 103 1.13 -9.08 1.19
CA ALA A 103 0.39 -9.50 0.00
C ALA A 103 -1.04 -8.93 -0.05
N GLY A 104 -1.75 -8.89 1.08
CA GLY A 104 -3.08 -8.28 1.17
C GLY A 104 -3.06 -6.77 0.92
N LYS A 105 -2.10 -6.06 1.52
CA LYS A 105 -1.85 -4.63 1.21
C LYS A 105 -1.46 -4.42 -0.26
N GLY A 106 -0.78 -5.40 -0.87
CA GLY A 106 -0.49 -5.42 -2.29
C GLY A 106 -1.74 -5.42 -3.14
N LEU A 107 -2.75 -6.21 -2.77
CA LEU A 107 -4.03 -6.20 -3.48
C LEU A 107 -4.77 -4.86 -3.30
N GLU A 108 -4.72 -4.24 -2.12
CA GLU A 108 -5.28 -2.88 -1.93
C GLU A 108 -4.55 -1.83 -2.79
N TYR A 109 -3.23 -1.92 -2.89
CA TYR A 109 -2.43 -1.09 -3.80
C TYR A 109 -2.84 -1.34 -5.26
N LEU A 110 -2.97 -2.61 -5.68
CA LEU A 110 -3.41 -2.96 -7.02
C LEU A 110 -4.83 -2.45 -7.31
N LYS A 111 -5.75 -2.53 -6.35
CA LYS A 111 -7.11 -1.96 -6.42
C LYS A 111 -7.04 -0.46 -6.67
N ASP A 112 -6.26 0.26 -5.88
CA ASP A 112 -6.11 1.72 -6.01
C ASP A 112 -5.46 2.13 -7.34
N PHE A 113 -4.55 1.31 -7.86
CA PHE A 113 -3.88 1.50 -9.16
C PHE A 113 -4.84 1.30 -10.32
N LEU A 114 -5.57 0.18 -10.32
CA LEU A 114 -6.58 -0.13 -11.32
C LEU A 114 -7.70 0.92 -11.31
N GLY A 115 -8.08 1.41 -10.12
CA GLY A 115 -9.25 2.25 -9.93
C GLY A 115 -10.54 1.48 -10.15
N SER A 116 -11.69 2.05 -9.77
CA SER A 116 -13.01 1.40 -9.81
C SER A 116 -13.04 0.04 -9.09
N ASP A 117 -14.07 -0.77 -9.35
CA ASP A 117 -14.25 -2.10 -8.74
C ASP A 117 -13.61 -3.22 -9.58
N THR A 118 -12.62 -2.89 -10.44
CA THR A 118 -11.99 -3.84 -11.36
C THR A 118 -11.37 -5.03 -10.63
N LEU A 119 -10.61 -4.78 -9.56
CA LEU A 119 -9.96 -5.87 -8.82
C LEU A 119 -11.01 -6.78 -8.13
N ASP A 120 -12.03 -6.20 -7.52
CA ASP A 120 -13.07 -6.96 -6.83
C ASP A 120 -13.85 -7.83 -7.83
N THR A 121 -14.17 -7.27 -8.99
CA THR A 121 -14.78 -8.01 -10.09
C THR A 121 -13.87 -9.13 -10.59
N ALA A 122 -12.58 -8.87 -10.78
CA ALA A 122 -11.59 -9.86 -11.19
C ALA A 122 -11.48 -11.01 -10.18
N ILE A 123 -11.42 -10.71 -8.87
CA ILE A 123 -11.38 -11.72 -7.80
C ILE A 123 -12.65 -12.59 -7.82
N GLN A 124 -13.83 -11.99 -7.98
CA GLN A 124 -15.09 -12.73 -8.04
C GLN A 124 -15.15 -13.66 -9.27
N GLN A 125 -14.76 -13.15 -10.45
CA GLN A 125 -14.74 -13.94 -11.68
C GLN A 125 -13.69 -15.05 -11.63
N PHE A 126 -12.47 -14.74 -11.15
CA PHE A 126 -11.40 -15.70 -10.92
C PHE A 126 -11.88 -16.83 -10.01
N TYR A 127 -12.47 -16.49 -8.87
CA TYR A 127 -12.98 -17.48 -7.93
C TYR A 127 -14.04 -18.38 -8.57
N LYS A 128 -15.06 -17.80 -9.22
CA LYS A 128 -16.14 -18.59 -9.87
C LYS A 128 -15.60 -19.51 -10.96
N LYS A 129 -14.69 -19.02 -11.80
CA LYS A 129 -14.15 -19.75 -12.96
C LYS A 129 -13.25 -20.92 -12.54
N HIS A 130 -12.45 -20.71 -11.49
CA HIS A 130 -11.37 -21.60 -11.09
C HIS A 130 -11.64 -22.41 -9.81
N LYS A 131 -12.82 -22.27 -9.21
CA LYS A 131 -13.23 -23.07 -8.04
C LYS A 131 -13.02 -24.57 -8.29
N LEU A 132 -12.31 -25.22 -7.36
CA LEU A 132 -11.95 -26.65 -7.37
C LEU A 132 -11.13 -27.10 -8.58
N LYS A 133 -10.41 -26.17 -9.23
CA LYS A 133 -9.48 -26.47 -10.33
C LYS A 133 -8.06 -26.08 -9.93
N PRO A 134 -7.03 -26.81 -10.40
CA PRO A 134 -5.65 -26.38 -10.30
C PRO A 134 -5.47 -25.01 -10.94
N ILE A 135 -4.73 -24.13 -10.27
CA ILE A 135 -4.47 -22.76 -10.71
C ILE A 135 -3.06 -22.30 -10.34
N THR A 136 -2.66 -21.22 -11.00
CA THR A 136 -1.40 -20.50 -10.79
C THR A 136 -1.68 -19.01 -10.55
N PRO A 137 -0.71 -18.25 -10.02
CA PRO A 137 -0.82 -16.80 -9.99
C PRO A 137 -0.97 -16.15 -11.37
N GLN A 138 -0.52 -16.81 -12.44
CA GLN A 138 -0.71 -16.34 -13.80
C GLN A 138 -2.19 -16.34 -14.19
N ASP A 139 -2.98 -17.33 -13.76
CA ASP A 139 -4.43 -17.34 -13.97
C ASP A 139 -5.13 -16.15 -13.30
N PHE A 140 -4.62 -15.77 -12.12
CA PHE A 140 -5.11 -14.59 -11.40
C PHE A 140 -4.75 -13.30 -12.14
N LYS A 141 -3.49 -13.16 -12.59
CA LYS A 141 -3.06 -12.04 -13.44
C LYS A 141 -3.95 -11.91 -14.68
N ASN A 142 -4.14 -13.00 -15.43
CA ASN A 142 -4.96 -13.03 -16.63
C ASN A 142 -6.41 -12.60 -16.36
N SER A 143 -6.96 -12.95 -15.19
CA SER A 143 -8.33 -12.56 -14.80
C SER A 143 -8.46 -11.05 -14.55
N ILE A 144 -7.39 -10.39 -14.08
CA ILE A 144 -7.36 -8.94 -13.88
C ILE A 144 -7.18 -8.23 -15.23
N GLU A 145 -6.25 -8.70 -16.06
CA GLU A 145 -5.94 -8.12 -17.37
C GLU A 145 -7.12 -8.23 -18.35
N ALA A 146 -7.96 -9.25 -18.21
CA ALA A 146 -9.20 -9.36 -18.98
C ALA A 146 -10.20 -8.21 -18.71
N LEU A 147 -10.05 -7.48 -17.60
CA LEU A 147 -10.96 -6.40 -17.19
C LEU A 147 -10.27 -5.01 -17.15
N SER A 148 -9.00 -4.91 -17.54
CA SER A 148 -8.26 -3.64 -17.50
C SER A 148 -7.28 -3.50 -18.65
N LEU A 149 -7.21 -2.29 -19.21
CA LEU A 149 -6.18 -1.91 -20.18
C LEU A 149 -4.86 -1.47 -19.51
N LYS A 150 -4.82 -1.41 -18.18
CA LYS A 150 -3.61 -1.03 -17.43
C LYS A 150 -2.66 -2.21 -17.35
N ASN A 151 -1.40 -1.98 -17.69
CA ASN A 151 -0.35 -2.96 -17.44
C ASN A 151 -0.11 -3.11 -15.93
N ILE A 152 -0.19 -4.35 -15.43
CA ILE A 152 0.02 -4.70 -14.02
C ILE A 152 1.28 -5.55 -13.81
N ASP A 153 2.18 -5.60 -14.79
CA ASP A 153 3.41 -6.40 -14.71
C ASP A 153 4.26 -6.00 -13.51
N TRP A 154 4.30 -4.72 -13.16
CA TRP A 154 4.99 -4.21 -11.98
C TRP A 154 4.56 -4.93 -10.69
N PHE A 155 3.29 -5.35 -10.59
CA PHE A 155 2.80 -6.03 -9.40
C PHE A 155 3.38 -7.44 -9.31
N PHE A 156 3.33 -8.19 -10.40
CA PHE A 156 3.82 -9.56 -10.41
C PHE A 156 5.35 -9.61 -10.46
N ASN A 157 6.01 -8.81 -11.29
CA ASN A 157 7.46 -8.84 -11.47
C ASN A 157 8.22 -8.24 -10.30
N ASP A 158 7.76 -7.10 -9.77
CA ASP A 158 8.48 -6.39 -8.72
C ASP A 158 7.81 -6.56 -7.35
N TYR A 159 6.53 -6.23 -7.21
CA TYR A 159 5.89 -6.27 -5.88
C TYR A 159 5.88 -7.69 -5.26
N VAL A 160 5.64 -8.72 -6.08
CA VAL A 160 5.56 -10.12 -5.63
C VAL A 160 6.93 -10.80 -5.59
N HIS A 161 7.79 -10.61 -6.60
CA HIS A 161 9.03 -11.38 -6.76
C HIS A 161 10.30 -10.67 -6.25
N ASN A 162 10.24 -9.39 -5.92
CA ASN A 162 11.41 -8.64 -5.43
C ASN A 162 11.47 -8.63 -3.90
N ARG A 163 12.69 -8.64 -3.35
CA ARG A 163 12.96 -8.50 -1.90
C ARG A 163 13.08 -7.04 -1.45
N SER A 164 13.04 -6.11 -2.39
CA SER A 164 13.26 -4.69 -2.14
C SER A 164 12.03 -4.07 -1.47
N THR A 165 12.25 -3.31 -0.39
CA THR A 165 11.18 -2.51 0.24
C THR A 165 10.80 -1.32 -0.66
N ILE A 166 9.72 -0.62 -0.35
CA ILE A 166 9.26 0.53 -1.16
C ILE A 166 9.59 1.84 -0.43
N ASP A 167 10.21 2.80 -1.09
CA ASP A 167 10.50 4.14 -0.54
C ASP A 167 10.62 5.14 -1.69
N PHE A 168 9.55 5.90 -1.91
CA PHE A 168 9.56 7.00 -2.87
C PHE A 168 9.95 8.31 -2.19
N LYS A 169 10.35 9.30 -2.99
CA LYS A 169 10.62 10.66 -2.52
C LYS A 169 10.27 11.67 -3.59
N ILE A 170 9.60 12.75 -3.22
CA ILE A 170 9.57 13.94 -4.07
C ILE A 170 10.97 14.56 -4.06
N LYS A 171 11.72 14.39 -5.15
CA LYS A 171 13.09 14.87 -5.30
C LYS A 171 13.12 16.36 -5.63
N LYS A 172 12.32 16.78 -6.62
CA LYS A 172 12.26 18.17 -7.09
C LYS A 172 10.90 18.45 -7.73
N THR A 173 10.50 19.71 -7.70
CA THR A 173 9.35 20.21 -8.47
C THR A 173 9.79 21.38 -9.34
N THR A 174 9.48 21.35 -10.64
CA THR A 174 9.85 22.39 -11.61
C THR A 174 8.60 23.04 -12.16
N LYS A 175 8.37 24.32 -11.84
CA LYS A 175 7.19 25.07 -12.29
C LYS A 175 7.27 25.33 -13.80
N ARG A 176 6.15 25.15 -14.49
CA ARG A 176 5.90 25.55 -15.89
C ARG A 176 4.80 26.62 -15.89
N LYS A 177 4.34 27.03 -17.08
CA LYS A 177 3.32 28.09 -17.22
C LYS A 177 2.01 27.71 -16.53
N ASP A 178 1.46 26.56 -16.86
CA ASP A 178 0.16 26.03 -16.41
C ASP A 178 0.27 24.68 -15.65
N SER A 179 1.48 24.12 -15.62
CA SER A 179 1.76 22.83 -15.00
C SER A 179 2.98 22.87 -14.08
N ILE A 180 3.19 21.77 -13.37
CA ILE A 180 4.41 21.52 -12.61
C ILE A 180 4.91 20.10 -12.90
N ASP A 181 6.20 19.99 -13.16
CA ASP A 181 6.87 18.69 -13.33
C ASP A 181 7.36 18.23 -11.95
N ILE A 182 6.91 17.05 -11.51
CA ILE A 182 7.30 16.44 -10.24
C ILE A 182 8.30 15.34 -10.53
N THR A 183 9.55 15.55 -10.13
CA THR A 183 10.59 14.51 -10.16
C THR A 183 10.47 13.66 -8.91
N ILE A 184 10.16 12.39 -9.11
CA ILE A 184 10.04 11.37 -8.07
C ILE A 184 11.27 10.47 -8.15
N LEU A 185 11.90 10.25 -7.01
CA LEU A 185 13.01 9.30 -6.85
C LEU A 185 12.45 8.03 -6.21
N ASN A 186 12.63 6.88 -6.84
CA ASN A 186 12.55 5.59 -6.18
C ASN A 186 13.90 5.33 -5.51
N LYS A 187 13.92 5.11 -4.20
CA LYS A 187 15.15 4.91 -3.41
C LYS A 187 15.53 3.44 -3.28
N ARG A 188 14.83 2.58 -3.99
CA ARG A 188 14.85 1.13 -3.81
C ARG A 188 14.96 0.47 -5.17
N ASP A 189 15.57 -0.70 -5.18
CA ASP A 189 15.78 -1.50 -6.38
C ASP A 189 14.49 -2.26 -6.72
N ASN A 190 13.49 -1.55 -7.24
CA ASN A 190 12.23 -2.10 -7.76
C ASN A 190 11.61 -1.14 -8.78
N ILE A 191 10.70 -1.63 -9.60
CA ILE A 191 10.02 -0.84 -10.63
C ILE A 191 8.53 -0.76 -10.29
N LEU A 192 8.09 0.33 -9.66
CA LEU A 192 6.75 0.44 -9.09
C LEU A 192 6.11 1.81 -9.41
N PRO A 193 4.80 1.87 -9.73
CA PRO A 193 4.10 3.14 -9.94
C PRO A 193 3.69 3.78 -8.61
N VAL A 194 3.60 5.11 -8.52
CA VAL A 194 3.16 5.79 -7.30
C VAL A 194 2.05 6.79 -7.60
N SER A 195 1.07 6.88 -6.70
CA SER A 195 -0.02 7.83 -6.80
C SER A 195 0.42 9.20 -6.31
N VAL A 196 0.06 10.24 -7.07
CA VAL A 196 0.40 11.64 -6.83
C VAL A 196 -0.91 12.40 -6.59
N TYR A 197 -1.00 13.05 -5.45
CA TYR A 197 -2.14 13.85 -5.03
C TYR A 197 -1.76 15.32 -4.98
N GLY A 198 -2.66 16.17 -5.47
CA GLY A 198 -2.58 17.62 -5.33
C GLY A 198 -3.76 18.16 -4.54
N SER A 199 -3.51 19.07 -3.60
CA SER A 199 -4.58 19.76 -2.87
C SER A 199 -4.35 21.27 -2.77
N ASN A 200 -5.45 22.00 -2.62
CA ASN A 200 -5.45 23.45 -2.47
C ASN A 200 -5.16 23.88 -1.01
N LYS A 201 -5.15 25.19 -0.76
CA LYS A 201 -4.92 25.76 0.58
C LYS A 201 -5.92 25.28 1.64
N LYS A 202 -7.16 24.95 1.24
CA LYS A 202 -8.22 24.44 2.12
C LYS A 202 -8.12 22.92 2.35
N GLY A 203 -7.17 22.24 1.71
CA GLY A 203 -7.01 20.80 1.78
C GLY A 203 -7.89 20.01 0.80
N THR A 204 -8.73 20.68 0.00
CA THR A 204 -9.57 20.05 -1.03
C THR A 204 -8.69 19.37 -2.07
N LEU A 205 -9.03 18.13 -2.42
CA LEU A 205 -8.34 17.38 -3.47
C LEU A 205 -8.60 18.03 -4.84
N LEU A 206 -7.51 18.38 -5.54
CA LEU A 206 -7.56 18.92 -6.89
C LEU A 206 -7.44 17.80 -7.94
N PHE A 207 -6.54 16.84 -7.70
CA PHE A 207 -6.33 15.70 -8.59
C PHE A 207 -5.69 14.52 -7.86
N LYS A 208 -5.90 13.33 -8.43
CA LYS A 208 -5.12 12.12 -8.20
C LYS A 208 -4.60 11.64 -9.56
N LYS A 209 -3.30 11.38 -9.67
CA LYS A 209 -2.69 10.84 -10.90
C LYS A 209 -1.69 9.75 -10.54
N TRP A 210 -1.61 8.70 -11.34
CA TRP A 210 -0.58 7.67 -11.20
C TRP A 210 0.63 7.99 -12.06
N SER A 211 1.83 7.69 -11.56
CA SER A 211 3.02 7.61 -12.41
C SER A 211 2.99 6.33 -13.26
N ALA A 212 3.76 6.31 -14.34
CA ALA A 212 4.26 5.05 -14.86
C ALA A 212 5.13 4.35 -13.79
N PRO A 213 5.38 3.04 -13.89
CA PRO A 213 6.34 2.36 -13.02
C PRO A 213 7.71 3.06 -13.04
N ILE A 214 8.30 3.29 -11.87
CA ILE A 214 9.54 4.05 -11.68
C ILE A 214 10.62 3.10 -11.16
N ASP A 215 11.70 2.96 -11.92
CA ASP A 215 12.91 2.22 -11.52
C ASP A 215 13.79 3.03 -10.55
N SER A 216 14.15 4.25 -10.95
CA SER A 216 15.07 5.16 -10.26
C SER A 216 14.47 6.56 -10.23
N ILE A 217 14.19 7.16 -11.40
CA ILE A 217 13.67 8.53 -11.47
C ILE A 217 12.49 8.59 -12.44
N GLY A 218 11.34 9.02 -11.94
CA GLY A 218 10.15 9.27 -12.73
C GLY A 218 9.78 10.76 -12.73
N VAL A 219 9.12 11.21 -13.79
CA VAL A 219 8.55 12.57 -13.85
C VAL A 219 7.05 12.49 -14.08
N VAL A 220 6.28 13.14 -13.21
CA VAL A 220 4.83 13.28 -13.37
C VAL A 220 4.49 14.75 -13.56
N ARG A 221 3.89 15.09 -14.70
CA ARG A 221 3.34 16.43 -14.94
C ARG A 221 1.90 16.52 -14.43
N VAL A 222 1.63 17.55 -13.63
CA VAL A 222 0.30 17.83 -13.06
C VAL A 222 -0.06 19.32 -13.20
N PRO A 223 -1.35 19.69 -13.14
CA PRO A 223 -1.79 21.08 -13.18
C PRO A 223 -1.23 21.88 -11.99
N SER A 224 -0.84 23.15 -12.22
CA SER A 224 -0.34 24.01 -11.14
C SER A 224 -1.40 24.94 -10.53
N LYS A 225 -2.56 25.07 -11.18
CA LYS A 225 -3.64 25.96 -10.72
C LYS A 225 -4.09 25.57 -9.31
N ASP A 226 -4.12 26.56 -8.41
CA ASP A 226 -4.54 26.45 -7.01
C ASP A 226 -3.78 25.42 -6.14
N LEU A 227 -2.70 24.83 -6.67
CA LEU A 227 -1.94 23.78 -6.01
C LEU A 227 -1.13 24.33 -4.82
N LYS A 228 -1.36 23.78 -3.62
CA LYS A 228 -0.59 24.11 -2.42
C LYS A 228 0.18 22.97 -1.80
N LYS A 229 -0.30 21.74 -1.93
CA LYS A 229 0.39 20.58 -1.38
C LYS A 229 0.40 19.44 -2.41
N LEU A 230 1.55 18.79 -2.52
CA LEU A 230 1.74 17.54 -3.24
C LEU A 230 2.06 16.44 -2.24
N GLU A 231 1.42 15.29 -2.43
CA GLU A 231 1.60 14.10 -1.59
C GLU A 231 1.69 12.87 -2.49
N LEU A 232 2.75 12.08 -2.36
CA LEU A 232 2.78 10.73 -2.91
C LEU A 232 2.06 9.79 -1.94
N ASN A 233 1.27 8.84 -2.47
CA ASN A 233 0.62 7.80 -1.67
C ASN A 233 -0.10 8.38 -0.42
N LYS A 234 -0.95 9.40 -0.64
CA LYS A 234 -1.61 10.16 0.43
C LYS A 234 -2.42 9.25 1.36
N GLN A 235 -3.16 8.30 0.80
CA GLN A 235 -4.02 7.36 1.52
C GLN A 235 -3.23 6.25 2.24
N GLY A 236 -1.99 5.96 1.81
CA GLY A 236 -1.18 4.92 2.46
C GLY A 236 -1.52 3.50 2.04
N TYR A 237 -2.08 3.31 0.84
CA TYR A 237 -2.30 1.99 0.25
C TYR A 237 -0.97 1.29 -0.06
N ILE A 238 0.04 2.06 -0.48
CA ILE A 238 1.40 1.54 -0.65
C ILE A 238 2.08 1.51 0.72
N THR A 239 2.52 0.32 1.15
CA THR A 239 3.22 0.15 2.43
C THR A 239 4.68 0.55 2.32
N GLU A 240 4.93 1.86 2.28
CA GLU A 240 6.27 2.43 2.13
C GLU A 240 7.05 2.50 3.45
N TYR A 241 8.36 2.26 3.36
CA TYR A 241 9.30 2.31 4.47
C TYR A 241 9.37 3.70 5.12
N ASN A 242 9.30 4.75 4.29
CA ASN A 242 9.31 6.14 4.72
C ASN A 242 8.30 6.94 3.90
N ARG A 243 7.28 7.51 4.54
CA ARG A 243 6.32 8.41 3.89
C ARG A 243 6.56 9.88 4.21
N ALA A 244 7.51 10.19 5.10
CA ALA A 244 7.81 11.56 5.52
C ALA A 244 8.37 12.43 4.38
N ASN A 245 9.05 11.79 3.44
CA ASN A 245 9.68 12.32 2.23
C ASN A 245 8.72 12.40 1.03
N ASN A 246 7.45 12.05 1.20
CA ASN A 246 6.44 12.04 0.14
C ASN A 246 5.66 13.35 0.02
N ILE A 247 5.98 14.36 0.83
CA ILE A 247 5.20 15.60 0.92
C ILE A 247 6.02 16.80 0.46
N LYS A 248 5.40 17.65 -0.37
CA LYS A 248 5.91 18.97 -0.74
C LYS A 248 4.81 20.02 -0.54
N THR A 249 5.09 21.04 0.27
CA THR A 249 4.18 22.16 0.50
C THR A 249 4.75 23.44 -0.13
N PHE A 250 3.96 24.13 -0.96
CA PHE A 250 4.41 25.32 -1.69
C PHE A 250 4.23 26.61 -0.87
N GLY A 251 5.30 27.39 -0.77
CA GLY A 251 5.31 28.64 0.00
C GLY A 251 5.41 28.44 1.52
N SER A 252 5.92 27.28 1.96
CA SER A 252 6.27 27.00 3.34
C SER A 252 7.75 26.60 3.43
N VAL A 253 8.42 26.97 4.52
CA VAL A 253 9.80 26.53 4.82
C VAL A 253 9.80 25.03 5.11
N PHE A 254 8.81 24.55 5.86
CA PHE A 254 8.65 23.13 6.16
C PHE A 254 7.67 22.46 5.20
N ASN A 255 8.02 21.28 4.69
CA ASN A 255 7.11 20.50 3.86
C ASN A 255 5.93 19.93 4.67
N ARG A 256 6.10 19.77 5.98
CA ARG A 256 5.14 19.22 6.92
C ARG A 256 5.05 20.11 8.16
N PRO A 257 3.88 20.26 8.79
CA PRO A 257 3.74 20.99 10.05
C PRO A 257 4.58 20.36 11.17
N LEU A 258 5.06 21.19 12.11
CA LEU A 258 5.74 20.73 13.32
C LEU A 258 4.72 20.19 14.33
N GLN A 259 5.09 19.13 15.04
CA GLN A 259 4.29 18.57 16.14
C GLN A 259 5.23 18.20 17.28
N PHE A 260 5.04 18.83 18.45
CA PHE A 260 5.77 18.47 19.65
C PHE A 260 5.09 17.28 20.33
N ARG A 261 5.87 16.28 20.74
CA ARG A 261 5.37 15.14 21.52
C ARG A 261 6.29 14.86 22.70
N LEU A 262 5.69 14.64 23.88
CA LEU A 262 6.46 14.28 25.08
C LEU A 262 7.12 12.91 24.93
N PHE A 263 6.44 11.96 24.26
CA PHE A 263 6.95 10.63 23.97
C PHE A 263 6.76 10.28 22.49
N LYS A 264 7.73 9.56 21.92
CA LYS A 264 7.64 9.04 20.55
C LYS A 264 6.96 7.68 20.54
N ASP A 265 5.94 7.54 19.72
CA ASP A 265 5.18 6.31 19.49
C ASP A 265 5.23 5.93 17.99
N VAL A 266 4.15 5.36 17.46
CA VAL A 266 4.05 5.07 16.02
C VAL A 266 4.13 6.36 15.20
N GLN A 267 5.11 6.43 14.30
CA GLN A 267 5.40 7.59 13.48
C GLN A 267 4.15 8.13 12.75
N ASP A 268 3.88 9.43 12.91
CA ASP A 268 2.92 10.16 12.07
C ASP A 268 3.67 10.85 10.93
N HIS A 269 3.57 10.28 9.73
CA HIS A 269 4.26 10.78 8.55
C HIS A 269 3.78 12.16 8.10
N ARG A 270 2.63 12.64 8.57
CA ARG A 270 2.04 13.93 8.19
C ARG A 270 2.73 15.11 8.88
N PHE A 271 3.43 14.85 9.99
CA PHE A 271 4.07 15.88 10.82
C PHE A 271 5.58 15.67 10.93
N ASN A 272 6.30 16.78 11.16
CA ASN A 272 7.66 16.77 11.68
C ASN A 272 7.57 16.66 13.21
N GLN A 273 7.72 15.43 13.74
CA GLN A 273 7.65 15.16 15.17
C GLN A 273 8.96 15.56 15.87
N LEU A 274 8.88 16.49 16.82
CA LEU A 274 9.97 16.91 17.71
C LEU A 274 9.77 16.27 19.07
#